data_AF-A0A0B1RTU7-F1
#
_entry.id   AF-A0A0B1RTU7-F1
#
_cell.length_a   1.000
_cell.length_b   1.000
_cell.length_c   1.000
_cell.angle_alpha   90.00
_cell.angle_beta   90.00
_cell.angle_gamma   90.00
#
_symmetry.space_group_name_H-M   'P 1'
#
loop_
_entity.id
_entity.type
_entity.pdbx_description
1 polymer ?
#
loop_
_entity_poly.entity_id
_entity_poly.type
_entity_poly.pdbx_seq_one_letter_code
_entity_poly.pdbx_strand_id
1 'polypeptide(L)'
;MVNGKPECVKNGEEEPYNPCAATTCPVGYECRPKQVQCIRAPCNPIGECYNPAEEPGGKKCGENESFRDCASHCEPSCKQKSPVCILSCAPGKCQCNNGFYRNSSGKCVTEAECDGST
;
A
#
# COMPACT_ATOMS: atom_id res chain seq x y z
N MET A 1 -10.91 -28.83 -36.77
CA MET A 1 -10.01 -27.71 -36.45
C MET A 1 -10.88 -26.46 -36.40
N VAL A 2 -11.28 -26.03 -35.20
CA VAL A 2 -12.14 -24.83 -35.07
C VAL A 2 -11.25 -23.61 -35.19
N ASN A 3 -11.25 -22.97 -36.35
CA ASN A 3 -10.59 -21.68 -36.57
C ASN A 3 -11.41 -20.57 -35.91
N GLY A 4 -11.46 -20.56 -34.58
CA GLY A 4 -12.07 -19.49 -33.80
C GLY A 4 -11.00 -18.47 -33.43
N LYS A 5 -10.89 -17.39 -34.19
CA LYS A 5 -10.18 -16.19 -33.71
C LYS A 5 -11.01 -15.64 -32.54
N PRO A 6 -10.48 -15.60 -31.30
CA PRO A 6 -11.23 -15.02 -30.20
C PRO A 6 -11.45 -13.53 -30.49
N GLU A 7 -12.72 -13.11 -30.51
CA GLU A 7 -13.10 -11.71 -30.61
C GLU A 7 -13.42 -11.18 -29.21
N CYS A 8 -12.92 -9.98 -28.91
CA CYS A 8 -13.26 -9.29 -27.67
C CYS A 8 -14.74 -8.88 -27.71
N VAL A 9 -15.58 -9.61 -26.98
CA VAL A 9 -16.99 -9.24 -26.74
C VAL A 9 -17.06 -8.14 -25.70
N LYS A 10 -17.52 -6.95 -26.10
CA LYS A 10 -17.88 -5.88 -25.17
C LYS A 10 -19.24 -6.21 -24.56
N ASN A 11 -19.27 -6.94 -23.45
CA ASN A 11 -20.48 -7.06 -22.65
C ASN A 11 -20.78 -5.66 -22.07
N GLY A 12 -21.89 -5.07 -22.51
CA GLY A 12 -22.22 -3.65 -22.40
C GLY A 12 -22.57 -3.16 -20.99
N GLU A 13 -21.66 -3.35 -20.05
CA GLU A 13 -21.62 -2.63 -18.79
C GLU A 13 -20.47 -1.62 -18.97
N GLU A 14 -20.76 -0.33 -19.16
CA GLU A 14 -19.72 0.70 -19.12
C GLU A 14 -19.19 0.77 -17.69
N GLU A 15 -18.20 -0.09 -17.38
CA GLU A 15 -17.42 -0.01 -16.15
C GLU A 15 -16.96 1.43 -15.96
N PRO A 16 -17.20 2.05 -14.78
CA PRO A 16 -16.83 3.44 -14.55
C PRO A 16 -15.34 3.62 -14.82
N TYR A 17 -15.01 4.50 -15.76
CA TYR A 17 -13.63 4.76 -16.20
C TYR A 17 -12.72 5.07 -15.00
N ASN A 18 -11.85 4.12 -14.65
CA ASN A 18 -10.87 4.27 -13.59
C ASN A 18 -9.47 4.48 -14.23
N PRO A 19 -8.90 5.70 -14.16
CA PRO A 19 -7.62 5.95 -14.80
C PRO A 19 -6.45 5.27 -14.08
N CYS A 20 -6.64 4.77 -12.85
CA CYS A 20 -5.63 4.00 -12.11
C CYS A 20 -5.56 2.52 -12.54
N ALA A 21 -6.54 2.01 -13.30
CA ALA A 21 -6.55 0.61 -13.73
C ALA A 21 -5.35 0.24 -14.63
N ALA A 22 -4.77 1.22 -15.34
CA ALA A 22 -3.61 1.05 -16.20
C ALA A 22 -2.36 1.80 -15.69
N THR A 23 -2.41 2.42 -14.51
CA THR A 23 -1.30 3.18 -13.94
C THR A 23 -0.47 2.30 -13.01
N THR A 24 0.82 2.16 -13.30
CA THR A 24 1.77 1.52 -12.37
C THR A 24 2.52 2.62 -11.61
N CYS A 25 2.41 2.63 -10.29
CA CYS A 25 3.15 3.57 -9.44
C CYS A 25 4.46 2.95 -8.92
N PRO A 26 5.46 3.78 -8.59
CA PRO A 26 6.66 3.32 -7.87
C PRO A 26 6.32 2.61 -6.56
N VAL A 27 7.24 1.80 -6.05
CA VAL A 27 7.08 1.13 -4.76
C VAL A 27 6.84 2.18 -3.66
N GLY A 28 5.79 1.98 -2.86
CA GLY A 28 5.40 2.89 -1.78
C GLY A 28 4.52 4.07 -2.20
N TYR A 29 4.20 4.21 -3.49
CA TYR A 29 3.25 5.19 -4.00
C TYR A 29 1.91 4.52 -4.27
N GLU A 30 0.84 5.28 -4.12
CA GLU A 30 -0.52 4.83 -4.39
C GLU A 30 -1.12 5.69 -5.52
N CYS A 31 -2.00 5.12 -6.35
CA CYS A 31 -2.64 5.85 -7.45
C CYS A 31 -3.99 6.40 -6.98
N ARG A 32 -4.24 7.70 -7.19
CA ARG A 32 -5.54 8.35 -6.97
C ARG A 32 -6.03 9.00 -8.26
N PRO A 33 -7.31 8.87 -8.62
CA PRO A 33 -7.90 9.66 -9.68
C PRO A 33 -7.88 11.14 -9.33
N LYS A 34 -7.28 11.96 -10.19
CA LYS A 34 -7.26 13.42 -10.06
C LYS A 34 -8.13 14.05 -11.14
N GLN A 35 -9.09 14.85 -10.70
CA GLN A 35 -9.90 15.67 -11.60
C GLN A 35 -9.04 16.81 -12.15
N VAL A 36 -8.78 16.80 -13.46
CA VAL A 36 -7.97 17.83 -14.12
C VAL A 36 -8.82 18.95 -14.69
N GLN A 37 -8.22 20.13 -14.83
CA GLN A 37 -8.74 21.21 -15.68
C GLN A 37 -8.11 21.06 -17.06
N CYS A 38 -8.93 20.69 -18.03
CA CYS A 38 -8.51 20.44 -19.40
C CYS A 38 -8.85 21.64 -20.29
N ILE A 39 -8.14 21.81 -21.42
CA ILE A 39 -8.41 22.91 -22.36
C ILE A 39 -9.76 22.71 -23.08
N ARG A 40 -10.18 21.45 -23.27
CA ARG A 40 -11.43 21.08 -23.95
C ARG A 40 -12.11 19.93 -23.21
N ALA A 41 -13.39 20.12 -22.88
CA ALA A 41 -14.22 19.10 -22.24
C ALA A 41 -14.53 17.91 -23.17
N PRO A 42 -14.79 16.70 -22.61
CA PRO A 42 -14.88 16.39 -21.18
C PRO A 42 -13.50 16.25 -20.50
N CYS A 43 -13.37 16.77 -19.28
CA CYS A 43 -12.16 16.60 -18.47
C CYS A 43 -12.25 15.26 -17.72
N ASN A 44 -11.78 14.20 -18.37
CA ASN A 44 -11.69 12.88 -17.74
C ASN A 44 -10.59 12.89 -16.66
N PRO A 45 -10.78 12.20 -15.53
CA PRO A 45 -9.76 12.13 -14.50
C PRO A 45 -8.51 11.39 -15.00
N ILE A 46 -7.35 11.73 -14.42
CA ILE A 46 -6.08 11.03 -14.67
C ILE A 46 -5.66 10.25 -13.42
N GLY A 47 -4.88 9.18 -13.59
CA GLY A 47 -4.27 8.45 -12.48
C GLY A 47 -3.00 9.18 -12.07
N GLU A 48 -2.97 9.74 -10.86
CA GLU A 48 -1.78 10.40 -10.31
C GLU A 48 -1.23 9.59 -9.14
N CYS A 49 0.08 9.31 -9.17
CA CYS A 49 0.77 8.63 -8.08
C CYS A 49 1.09 9.63 -6.98
N TYR A 50 0.68 9.34 -5.75
CA TYR A 50 0.99 10.13 -4.57
C TYR A 50 1.81 9.32 -3.59
N ASN A 51 2.63 10.02 -2.80
CA ASN A 51 3.34 9.44 -1.68
C ASN A 51 2.47 9.58 -0.42
N PRO A 52 1.94 8.48 0.15
CA PRO A 52 1.15 8.54 1.37
C PRO A 52 1.91 9.15 2.57
N ALA A 53 3.25 9.13 2.55
CA ALA A 53 4.07 9.73 3.61
C ALA A 53 4.10 11.27 3.58
N GLU A 54 3.70 11.89 2.47
CA GLU A 54 3.73 13.34 2.26
C GLU A 54 2.37 14.01 2.48
N GLU A 55 1.30 13.24 2.68
CA GLU A 55 -0.04 13.80 2.89
C GLU A 55 -0.09 14.67 4.16
N PRO A 56 -0.70 15.86 4.11
CA PRO A 56 -1.02 16.65 5.30
C PRO A 56 -2.06 15.87 6.13
N GLY A 57 -1.61 15.25 7.23
CA GLY A 57 -2.43 14.32 8.03
C GLY A 57 -2.22 12.84 7.70
N GLY A 58 -1.40 12.52 6.69
CA GLY A 58 -0.83 11.20 6.50
C GLY A 58 -0.04 10.82 7.76
N LYS A 59 -0.34 9.66 8.34
CA LYS A 59 0.35 9.22 9.56
C LYS A 59 1.78 8.88 9.18
N LYS A 60 2.68 9.86 9.30
CA LYS A 60 4.11 9.69 9.06
C LYS A 60 4.62 8.57 9.95
N CYS A 61 5.09 7.51 9.33
CA CYS A 61 5.75 6.41 10.00
C CYS A 61 7.27 6.61 9.94
N GLY A 62 7.98 6.00 10.88
CA GLY A 62 9.43 5.95 10.88
C GLY A 62 9.97 5.08 9.75
N GLU A 63 11.30 4.94 9.73
CA GLU A 63 11.96 4.06 8.79
C GLU A 63 11.50 2.59 8.98
N ASN A 64 11.32 1.87 7.86
CA ASN A 64 10.96 0.45 7.82
C ASN A 64 9.60 0.09 8.46
N GLU A 65 8.71 1.06 8.64
CA GLU A 65 7.30 0.84 8.95
C GLU A 65 6.40 1.57 7.96
N SER A 66 5.17 1.09 7.84
CA SER A 66 4.14 1.72 7.02
C SER A 66 2.84 1.78 7.80
N PHE A 67 2.05 2.81 7.51
CA PHE A 67 0.75 2.93 8.13
C PHE A 67 -0.15 1.81 7.60
N ARG A 68 -0.74 1.03 8.50
CA ARG A 68 -1.70 -0.03 8.15
C ARG A 68 -3.03 0.33 8.76
N ASP A 69 -4.07 0.48 7.96
CA ASP A 69 -5.45 0.68 8.44
C ASP A 69 -5.94 -0.52 9.25
N CYS A 70 -5.62 -1.72 8.79
CA CYS A 70 -5.78 -2.99 9.50
C CYS A 70 -4.41 -3.46 10.02
N ALA A 71 -3.99 -2.94 11.17
CA ALA A 71 -2.75 -3.37 11.79
C ALA A 71 -2.92 -4.74 12.47
N SER A 72 -1.83 -5.51 12.57
CA SER A 72 -1.76 -6.71 13.39
C SER A 72 -1.77 -6.34 14.88
N HIS A 73 -2.49 -7.14 15.67
CA HIS A 73 -2.36 -7.10 17.13
C HIS A 73 -0.99 -7.56 17.62
N CYS A 74 -0.30 -8.39 16.83
CA CYS A 74 0.94 -9.06 17.20
C CYS A 74 2.02 -8.73 16.18
N GLU A 75 2.46 -7.48 16.18
CA GLU A 75 3.61 -7.06 15.41
C GLU A 75 4.88 -7.81 15.90
N PRO A 76 5.69 -8.39 14.99
CA PRO A 76 6.97 -9.00 15.35
C PRO A 76 7.91 -8.01 16.05
N SER A 77 8.59 -8.49 17.09
CA SER A 77 9.61 -7.74 17.81
C SER A 77 10.92 -8.50 17.85
N CYS A 78 12.01 -7.82 18.19
CA CYS A 78 13.31 -8.48 18.37
C CYS A 78 13.26 -9.59 19.44
N LYS A 79 12.35 -9.48 20.42
CA LYS A 79 12.14 -10.49 21.47
C LYS A 79 11.25 -11.65 21.04
N GLN A 80 10.31 -11.40 20.12
CA GLN A 80 9.37 -12.39 19.61
C GLN A 80 9.14 -12.17 18.11
N LYS A 81 9.93 -12.87 17.31
CA LYS A 81 9.94 -12.75 15.84
C LYS A 81 8.73 -13.39 15.16
N SER A 82 8.15 -14.42 15.79
CA SER A 82 6.97 -15.13 15.27
C SER A 82 5.90 -15.27 16.36
N PRO A 83 5.13 -14.20 16.66
CA PRO A 83 4.04 -14.28 17.60
C PRO A 83 2.83 -15.03 17.00
N VAL A 84 2.19 -15.87 17.81
CA VAL A 84 0.88 -16.42 17.46
C VAL A 84 -0.14 -15.29 17.57
N CYS A 85 -0.92 -15.06 16.51
CA CYS A 85 -1.87 -13.96 16.44
C CYS A 85 -3.24 -14.38 15.94
N ILE A 86 -4.27 -13.67 16.40
CA ILE A 86 -5.62 -13.76 15.86
C ILE A 86 -5.70 -13.03 14.51
N LEU A 87 -6.55 -13.51 13.62
CA LEU A 87 -6.78 -12.90 12.30
C LEU A 87 -7.85 -11.80 12.39
N SER A 88 -7.56 -10.76 13.17
CA SER A 88 -8.40 -9.56 13.27
C SER A 88 -7.58 -8.28 13.18
N CYS A 89 -8.23 -7.19 12.76
CA CYS A 89 -7.60 -5.88 12.63
C CYS A 89 -7.57 -5.15 13.97
N ALA A 90 -6.37 -4.74 14.39
CA ALA A 90 -6.18 -3.68 15.37
C ALA A 90 -6.44 -2.30 14.73
N PRO A 91 -6.66 -1.24 15.53
CA PRO A 91 -6.75 0.12 15.02
C PRO A 91 -5.54 0.51 14.17
N GLY A 92 -5.79 1.34 13.16
CA GLY A 92 -4.74 1.70 12.20
C GLY A 92 -3.59 2.45 12.84
N LYS A 93 -2.37 1.92 12.68
CA LYS A 93 -1.11 2.44 13.23
C LYS A 93 0.06 2.17 12.28
N CYS A 94 1.18 2.84 12.52
CA CYS A 94 2.45 2.47 11.91
C CYS A 94 2.86 1.09 12.42
N GLN A 95 3.16 0.20 11.48
CA GLN A 95 3.59 -1.16 11.78
C GLN A 95 4.78 -1.52 10.90
N CYS A 96 5.76 -2.23 11.47
CA CYS A 96 6.94 -2.70 10.78
C CYS A 96 6.56 -3.42 9.49
N ASN A 97 7.35 -3.16 8.45
CA ASN A 97 7.25 -3.84 7.18
C ASN A 97 7.64 -5.31 7.34
N ASN A 98 7.20 -6.15 6.41
CA ASN A 98 7.55 -7.58 6.47
C ASN A 98 9.07 -7.76 6.43
N GLY A 99 9.62 -8.60 7.33
CA GLY A 99 11.06 -8.80 7.48
C GLY A 99 11.75 -7.85 8.48
N PHE A 100 11.01 -6.88 9.05
CA PHE A 100 11.51 -5.99 10.10
C PHE A 100 10.84 -6.29 11.44
N TYR A 101 11.59 -6.01 12.51
CA TYR A 101 11.19 -6.31 13.88
C TYR A 101 11.30 -5.06 14.74
N ARG A 102 10.31 -4.82 15.60
CA ARG A 102 10.38 -3.67 16.51
C ARG A 102 11.38 -3.96 17.64
N ASN A 103 12.38 -3.09 17.78
CA ASN A 103 13.34 -3.14 18.89
C ASN A 103 12.84 -2.39 20.13
N SER A 104 13.59 -2.42 21.23
CA SER A 104 13.24 -1.76 22.49
C SER A 104 13.20 -0.23 22.39
N SER A 105 13.88 0.36 21.41
CA SER A 105 13.87 1.79 21.13
C SER A 105 12.68 2.20 20.25
N GLY A 106 11.80 1.26 19.92
CA GLY A 106 10.61 1.50 19.10
C GLY A 106 10.88 1.58 17.59
N LYS A 107 12.09 1.29 17.12
CA LYS A 107 12.44 1.31 15.70
C LYS A 107 12.23 -0.06 15.05
N CYS A 108 11.80 -0.06 13.79
CA CYS A 108 11.75 -1.27 12.96
C CYS A 108 13.12 -1.51 12.34
N VAL A 109 13.76 -2.61 12.72
CA VAL A 109 15.13 -2.95 12.31
C VAL A 109 15.16 -4.34 11.69
N THR A 110 16.22 -4.63 10.95
CA THR A 110 16.46 -5.97 10.41
C THR A 110 16.77 -6.97 11.53
N GLU A 111 16.70 -8.26 11.22
CA GLU A 111 17.03 -9.30 12.20
C GLU A 111 18.47 -9.16 12.75
N ALA A 112 19.43 -8.81 11.90
CA ALA A 112 20.83 -8.64 12.29
C ALA A 112 21.03 -7.47 13.27
N GLU A 113 20.18 -6.44 13.17
CA GLU A 113 20.23 -5.27 14.04
C GLU A 113 19.53 -5.49 15.39
N CYS A 114 18.74 -6.56 15.54
CA CYS A 114 18.14 -6.92 16.82
C CYS A 114 19.18 -7.33 17.87
N ASP A 115 20.29 -7.91 17.42
CA ASP A 115 21.39 -8.38 18.29
C ASP A 115 22.44 -7.28 18.56
N GLY A 116 22.25 -6.08 17.99
CA GLY A 116 23.17 -4.94 18.06
C GLY A 116 22.99 -4.01 19.27
N SER A 117 22.46 -4.50 20.39
CA SER A 117 22.47 -3.76 21.66
C SER A 117 23.67 -4.19 22.52
N THR A 118 24.83 -3.60 22.25
CA THR A 118 25.90 -3.39 23.23
C THR A 118 26.02 -1.90 23.47
#